data_AF-A0A7Y7TVA0-F1
#
_entry.id   AF-A0A7Y7TVA0-F1
#
_cell.length_a   1.000
_cell.length_b   1.000
_cell.length_c   1.000
_cell.angle_alpha   90.00
_cell.angle_beta   90.00
_cell.angle_gamma   90.00
#
_symmetry.space_group_name_H-M   'P 1'
#
loop_
_entity.id
_entity.type
_entity.pdbx_description
1 polymer ?
#
loop_
_entity_poly.entity_id
_entity_poly.type
_entity_poly.pdbx_seq_one_letter_code
_entity_poly.pdbx_strand_id
1 'polypeptide(L)'
;MEQSDKNISFSEWQELTFSDKREIWNHYWNPYEPEIGFRTKKEIVDNFIKSININALQYGIGNFGWGVYELFIIVEDSSIIIPKTFSDISINKGVVKEWIDKNKVEVKFDYGGTTTIDLEQKIVIK
;
A
#
# COMPACT_ATOMS: atom_id res chain seq x y z
N MET A 1 12.62 -22.55 14.56
CA MET A 1 13.20 -21.20 14.40
C MET A 1 12.11 -20.22 14.74
N GLU A 2 12.38 -19.35 15.72
CA GLU A 2 11.46 -18.37 16.25
C GLU A 2 10.96 -17.38 15.20
N GLN A 3 9.79 -16.85 15.53
CA GLN A 3 8.77 -16.22 14.71
C GLN A 3 8.55 -14.84 15.33
N SER A 4 8.99 -13.75 14.68
CA SER A 4 8.46 -12.39 14.94
C SER A 4 8.91 -11.29 13.96
N ASP A 5 10.12 -11.37 13.36
CA ASP A 5 10.74 -10.19 12.71
C ASP A 5 11.13 -10.40 11.24
N LYS A 6 10.34 -11.06 10.39
CA LYS A 6 10.70 -11.28 8.97
C LYS A 6 10.62 -9.99 8.13
N ASN A 7 11.44 -9.01 8.48
CA ASN A 7 11.85 -7.94 7.61
C ASN A 7 12.87 -8.52 6.62
N ILE A 8 12.45 -8.77 5.40
CA ILE A 8 13.33 -9.05 4.27
C ILE A 8 13.48 -7.79 3.41
N SER A 9 14.59 -7.68 2.69
CA SER A 9 14.79 -6.64 1.67
C SER A 9 13.81 -6.82 0.52
N PHE A 10 13.61 -5.76 -0.28
CA PHE A 10 12.82 -5.84 -1.50
C PHE A 10 13.40 -6.83 -2.52
N SER A 11 14.72 -6.96 -2.60
CA SER A 11 15.36 -7.96 -3.47
C SER A 11 15.03 -9.38 -3.03
N GLU A 12 15.15 -9.69 -1.73
CA GLU A 12 14.74 -10.99 -1.19
C GLU A 12 13.25 -11.23 -1.39
N TRP A 13 12.42 -10.19 -1.26
CA TRP A 13 10.99 -10.26 -1.55
C TRP A 13 10.73 -10.65 -3.02
N GLN A 14 11.46 -10.11 -3.99
CA GLN A 14 11.27 -10.47 -5.41
C GLN A 14 11.52 -11.96 -5.68
N GLU A 15 12.50 -12.55 -5.00
CA GLU A 15 12.88 -13.96 -5.18
C GLU A 15 11.89 -14.95 -4.55
N LEU A 16 11.00 -14.48 -3.67
CA LEU A 16 9.96 -15.33 -3.08
C LEU A 16 8.92 -15.75 -4.11
N THR A 17 8.42 -16.97 -3.97
CA THR A 17 7.26 -17.41 -4.73
C THR A 17 6.01 -16.65 -4.28
N PHE A 18 4.98 -16.61 -5.13
CA PHE A 18 3.67 -16.06 -4.74
C PHE A 18 3.12 -16.71 -3.47
N SER A 19 3.33 -18.02 -3.30
CA SER A 19 2.86 -18.76 -2.11
C SER A 19 3.56 -18.26 -0.84
N ASP A 20 4.86 -18.03 -0.89
CA ASP A 20 5.63 -17.56 0.27
C ASP A 20 5.27 -16.10 0.62
N LYS A 21 5.13 -15.23 -0.40
CA LYS A 21 4.64 -13.86 -0.21
C LYS A 21 3.26 -13.85 0.45
N ARG A 22 2.38 -14.75 -0.01
CA ARG A 22 1.04 -14.94 0.54
C ARG A 22 1.05 -15.42 1.98
N GLU A 23 1.95 -16.35 2.31
CA GLU A 23 2.13 -16.78 3.70
C GLU A 23 2.55 -15.60 4.58
N ILE A 24 3.50 -14.78 4.12
CA ILE A 24 3.98 -13.59 4.84
C ILE A 24 2.83 -12.62 5.13
N TRP A 25 2.11 -12.14 4.12
CA TRP A 25 1.09 -11.12 4.36
C TRP A 25 -0.15 -11.65 5.07
N ASN A 26 -0.48 -12.95 4.97
CA ASN A 26 -1.65 -13.53 5.63
C ASN A 26 -1.41 -13.91 7.10
N HIS A 27 -0.18 -14.31 7.44
CA HIS A 27 0.12 -14.90 8.75
C HIS A 27 1.12 -14.09 9.59
N TYR A 28 1.85 -13.15 8.98
CA TYR A 28 2.86 -12.36 9.69
C TYR A 28 2.54 -10.87 9.67
N TRP A 29 2.05 -10.32 8.57
CA TRP A 29 1.59 -8.93 8.58
C TRP A 29 0.24 -8.85 9.29
N ASN A 30 0.28 -8.48 10.57
CA ASN A 30 -0.91 -8.28 11.37
C ASN A 30 -1.38 -6.82 11.22
N PRO A 31 -2.63 -6.56 10.75
CA PRO A 31 -3.18 -5.21 10.66
C PRO A 31 -3.26 -4.46 11.99
N TYR A 32 -3.22 -5.19 13.11
CA TYR A 32 -3.20 -4.62 14.46
C TYR A 32 -1.78 -4.38 15.00
N GLU A 33 -0.75 -4.85 14.29
CA GLU A 33 0.68 -4.67 14.60
C GLU A 33 1.43 -4.23 13.33
N PRO A 34 1.16 -3.00 12.82
CA PRO A 34 1.67 -2.51 11.54
C PRO A 34 3.21 -2.38 11.48
N GLU A 35 3.89 -2.42 12.62
CA GLU A 35 5.34 -2.46 12.74
C GLU A 35 5.97 -3.77 12.22
N ILE A 36 5.21 -4.88 12.22
CA ILE A 36 5.73 -6.16 11.72
C ILE A 36 5.92 -6.06 10.21
N GLY A 37 7.14 -6.36 9.75
CA GLY A 37 7.51 -6.26 8.34
C GLY A 37 7.57 -4.81 7.83
N PHE A 38 7.59 -3.80 8.71
CA PHE A 38 7.59 -2.39 8.31
C PHE A 38 8.71 -2.05 7.32
N ARG A 39 9.93 -2.59 7.53
CA ARG A 39 11.05 -2.34 6.61
C ARG A 39 10.74 -2.88 5.21
N THR A 40 10.26 -4.11 5.13
CA THR A 40 9.87 -4.74 3.86
C THR A 40 8.76 -3.95 3.18
N LYS A 41 7.69 -3.64 3.92
CA LYS A 41 6.55 -2.83 3.44
C LYS A 41 7.01 -1.47 2.90
N LYS A 42 7.88 -0.79 3.63
CA LYS A 42 8.44 0.50 3.22
C LYS A 42 9.29 0.36 1.96
N GLU A 43 10.18 -0.63 1.87
CA GLU A 43 10.98 -0.85 0.68
C GLU A 43 10.13 -1.21 -0.55
N ILE A 44 9.05 -1.98 -0.38
CA ILE A 44 8.08 -2.26 -1.45
C ILE A 44 7.45 -0.94 -1.93
N VAL A 45 6.96 -0.09 -1.02
CA VAL A 45 6.34 1.19 -1.40
C VAL A 45 7.36 2.12 -2.07
N ASP A 46 8.58 2.20 -1.55
CA ASP A 46 9.65 3.03 -2.14
C ASP A 46 10.00 2.56 -3.57
N ASN A 47 10.07 1.24 -3.82
CA ASN A 47 10.31 0.70 -5.14
C ASN A 47 9.10 0.85 -6.08
N PHE A 48 7.88 0.74 -5.56
CA PHE A 48 6.66 1.02 -6.30
C PHE A 48 6.66 2.47 -6.80
N ILE A 49 6.89 3.45 -5.93
CA ILE A 49 6.93 4.89 -6.29
C ILE A 49 7.96 5.15 -7.39
N LYS A 50 9.16 4.58 -7.25
CA LYS A 50 10.23 4.69 -8.26
C LYS A 50 9.83 4.11 -9.61
N SER A 51 9.01 3.04 -9.62
CA SER A 51 8.64 2.33 -10.85
C SER A 51 7.58 3.04 -11.70
N ILE A 52 6.66 3.80 -11.08
CA ILE A 52 5.50 4.38 -11.78
C ILE A 52 5.69 5.85 -12.17
N ASN A 53 6.57 6.59 -11.50
CA ASN A 53 6.84 8.02 -11.77
C ASN A 53 5.55 8.88 -11.89
N ILE A 54 4.58 8.64 -11.01
CA ILE A 54 3.31 9.39 -10.96
C ILE A 54 3.42 10.48 -9.89
N ASN A 55 2.88 11.66 -10.17
CA ASN A 55 2.70 12.68 -9.13
C ASN A 55 1.39 12.43 -8.37
N ALA A 56 1.36 11.40 -7.54
CA ALA A 56 0.23 11.11 -6.67
C ALA A 56 0.24 12.01 -5.44
N LEU A 57 -0.90 12.17 -4.76
CA LEU A 57 -1.01 12.90 -3.50
C LEU A 57 -0.43 12.10 -2.34
N GLN A 58 -0.70 10.79 -2.27
CA GLN A 58 -0.23 9.89 -1.21
C GLN A 58 -0.02 8.47 -1.77
N TYR A 59 0.92 7.75 -1.17
CA TYR A 59 1.23 6.36 -1.43
C TYR A 59 1.18 5.55 -0.15
N GLY A 60 0.98 4.24 -0.28
CA GLY A 60 1.15 3.39 0.88
C GLY A 60 0.90 1.92 0.63
N ILE A 61 0.94 1.18 1.73
CA ILE A 61 0.48 -0.19 1.80
C ILE A 61 -0.35 -0.34 3.08
N GLY A 62 -1.44 -1.08 3.00
CA GLY A 62 -2.32 -1.31 4.15
C GLY A 62 -3.34 -2.39 3.89
N ASN A 63 -4.11 -2.71 4.93
CA ASN A 63 -5.17 -3.69 4.85
C ASN A 63 -6.50 -3.05 4.41
N PHE A 64 -7.11 -3.55 3.34
CA PHE A 64 -8.40 -3.06 2.81
C PHE A 64 -9.56 -4.06 3.04
N GLY A 65 -9.43 -4.94 4.04
CA GLY A 65 -10.42 -5.96 4.41
C GLY A 65 -9.96 -7.39 4.13
N TRP A 66 -10.60 -8.36 4.79
CA TRP A 66 -10.36 -9.82 4.66
C TRP A 66 -8.90 -10.29 4.86
N GLY A 67 -8.06 -9.50 5.53
CA GLY A 67 -6.67 -9.88 5.77
C GLY A 67 -5.75 -9.69 4.55
N VAL A 68 -6.21 -9.01 3.50
CA VAL A 68 -5.40 -8.76 2.30
C VAL A 68 -4.72 -7.40 2.39
N TYR A 69 -3.39 -7.41 2.27
CA TYR A 69 -2.60 -6.19 2.11
C TYR A 69 -2.61 -5.76 0.64
N GLU A 70 -2.89 -4.48 0.41
CA GLU A 70 -2.83 -3.86 -0.90
C GLU A 70 -1.95 -2.63 -0.85
N LEU A 71 -1.23 -2.39 -1.94
CA LEU A 71 -0.65 -1.08 -2.20
C LEU A 71 -1.77 -0.11 -2.50
N PHE A 72 -1.61 1.15 -2.16
CA PHE A 72 -2.55 2.18 -2.56
C PHE A 72 -1.85 3.44 -3.05
N ILE A 73 -2.55 4.14 -3.94
CA ILE A 73 -2.12 5.40 -4.53
C ILE A 73 -3.33 6.32 -4.61
N ILE A 74 -3.19 7.55 -4.12
CA ILE A 74 -4.25 8.55 -4.16
C ILE A 74 -3.88 9.61 -5.20
N VAL A 75 -4.75 9.80 -6.19
CA VAL A 75 -4.55 10.77 -7.27
C VAL A 75 -5.70 11.76 -7.34
N GLU A 76 -5.45 12.95 -7.88
CA GLU A 76 -6.49 13.96 -8.09
C GLU A 76 -7.42 13.59 -9.25
N ASP A 77 -6.86 13.03 -10.33
CA ASP A 77 -7.60 12.75 -11.56
C ASP A 77 -7.78 11.24 -11.80
N SER A 78 -9.04 10.85 -12.02
CA SER A 78 -9.43 9.51 -12.46
C SER A 78 -8.78 9.07 -13.78
N SER A 79 -8.34 10.01 -14.64
CA SER A 79 -7.69 9.71 -15.92
C SER A 79 -6.28 9.12 -15.77
N ILE A 80 -5.64 9.31 -14.61
CA ILE A 80 -4.29 8.80 -14.35
C ILE A 80 -4.31 7.27 -14.34
N ILE A 81 -3.67 6.65 -15.33
CA ILE A 81 -3.58 5.20 -15.44
C ILE A 81 -2.52 4.69 -14.46
N ILE A 82 -2.89 3.69 -13.67
CA ILE A 82 -1.97 3.02 -12.75
C ILE A 82 -1.92 1.51 -13.05
N PRO A 83 -0.81 0.83 -12.77
CA PRO A 83 -0.80 -0.63 -12.78
C PRO A 83 -1.78 -1.19 -11.75
N LYS A 84 -2.31 -2.38 -12.02
CA LYS A 84 -3.23 -3.08 -11.10
C LYS A 84 -2.50 -3.87 -10.01
N THR A 85 -1.24 -4.20 -10.25
CA THR A 85 -0.41 -5.03 -9.37
C THR A 85 1.04 -4.56 -9.43
N PHE A 86 1.77 -4.69 -8.33
CA PHE A 86 3.21 -4.52 -8.28
C PHE A 86 3.79 -5.56 -7.33
N SER A 87 4.78 -6.33 -7.79
CA SER A 87 5.43 -7.36 -7.00
C SER A 87 4.43 -8.33 -6.31
N ASP A 88 3.46 -8.82 -7.08
CA ASP A 88 2.39 -9.72 -6.62
C ASP A 88 1.39 -9.14 -5.61
N ILE A 89 1.48 -7.84 -5.31
CA ILE A 89 0.54 -7.12 -4.45
C ILE A 89 -0.39 -6.29 -5.34
N SER A 90 -1.69 -6.40 -5.12
CA SER A 90 -2.70 -5.56 -5.79
C SER A 90 -2.54 -4.09 -5.43
N ILE A 91 -2.91 -3.21 -6.36
CA ILE A 91 -2.88 -1.76 -6.16
C ILE A 91 -4.32 -1.24 -6.16
N ASN A 92 -4.71 -0.60 -5.06
CA ASN A 92 -5.97 0.07 -4.89
C ASN A 92 -5.85 1.56 -5.25
N LYS A 93 -6.53 1.99 -6.31
CA LYS A 93 -6.55 3.39 -6.71
C LYS A 93 -7.54 4.17 -5.86
N GLY A 94 -7.10 5.24 -5.23
CA GLY A 94 -7.94 6.28 -4.67
C GLY A 94 -8.02 7.49 -5.60
N VAL A 95 -9.22 8.00 -5.86
CA VAL A 95 -9.43 9.26 -6.59
C VAL A 95 -10.11 10.28 -5.70
N VAL A 96 -9.57 11.50 -5.64
CA VAL A 96 -10.17 12.61 -4.89
C VAL A 96 -11.56 12.92 -5.45
N LYS A 97 -12.54 13.00 -4.55
CA LYS A 97 -13.91 13.45 -4.84
C LYS A 97 -14.10 14.91 -4.50
N GLU A 98 -13.65 15.30 -3.32
CA GLU A 98 -13.71 16.67 -2.84
C GLU A 98 -12.58 16.97 -1.85
N TRP A 99 -12.21 18.25 -1.78
CA TRP A 99 -11.31 18.77 -0.76
C TRP A 99 -12.13 19.28 0.41
N ILE A 100 -11.88 18.71 1.60
CA ILE A 100 -12.55 19.11 2.84
C ILE A 100 -11.80 20.29 3.48
N ASP A 101 -10.46 20.22 3.47
CA ASP A 101 -9.56 21.31 3.87
C ASP A 101 -8.22 21.19 3.12
N LYS A 102 -7.18 21.91 3.57
CA LYS A 102 -5.86 21.95 2.92
C LYS A 102 -5.16 20.58 2.88
N ASN A 103 -5.33 19.74 3.90
CA ASN A 103 -4.65 18.45 4.02
C ASN A 103 -5.64 17.28 4.03
N LYS A 104 -6.94 17.52 3.96
CA LYS A 104 -7.97 16.50 4.09
C LYS A 104 -8.85 16.43 2.86
N VAL A 105 -8.97 15.23 2.31
CA VAL A 105 -9.73 14.95 1.09
C VAL A 105 -10.70 13.80 1.31
N GLU A 106 -11.84 13.87 0.64
CA GLU A 106 -12.67 12.69 0.44
C GLU A 106 -12.15 11.93 -0.79
N VAL A 107 -11.88 10.62 -0.62
CA VAL A 107 -11.29 9.76 -1.64
C VAL A 107 -12.20 8.57 -1.87
N LYS A 108 -12.53 8.31 -3.13
CA LYS A 108 -13.16 7.05 -3.54
C LYS A 108 -12.09 6.08 -4.01
N PHE A 109 -11.95 4.97 -3.29
CA PHE A 109 -11.11 3.86 -3.70
C PHE A 109 -11.86 2.90 -4.63
N ASP A 110 -11.12 2.20 -5.50
CA ASP A 110 -11.65 1.10 -6.30
C ASP A 110 -12.20 -0.03 -5.39
N TYR A 111 -11.51 -0.29 -4.27
CA TYR A 111 -11.96 -1.19 -3.20
C TYR A 111 -12.05 -0.45 -1.85
N GLY A 112 -13.08 -0.76 -1.05
CA GLY A 112 -13.28 -0.15 0.27
C GLY A 112 -14.17 1.11 0.27
N GLY A 113 -14.61 1.59 -0.90
CA GLY A 113 -15.59 2.66 -1.02
C GLY A 113 -15.01 4.07 -0.85
N THR A 114 -15.80 4.98 -0.31
CA THR A 114 -15.41 6.38 -0.09
C THR A 114 -15.00 6.57 1.37
N THR A 115 -13.85 7.22 1.59
CA THR A 115 -13.35 7.54 2.93
C THR A 115 -12.61 8.87 2.95
N THR A 116 -12.47 9.44 4.13
CA THR A 116 -11.71 10.68 4.32
C THR A 116 -10.26 10.37 4.64
N ILE A 117 -9.34 10.99 3.91
CA ILE A 117 -7.89 10.78 4.05
C ILE A 117 -7.21 12.10 4.44
N ASP A 118 -6.30 11.99 5.40
CA ASP A 118 -5.32 13.02 5.73
C ASP A 118 -4.06 12.83 4.88
N LEU A 119 -3.65 13.90 4.19
CA LEU A 119 -2.53 13.98 3.24
C LEU A 119 -1.27 14.60 3.86
N GLU A 120 -1.22 14.83 5.17
CA GLU A 120 0.00 15.30 5.84
C GLU A 120 1.21 14.39 5.58
N GLN A 121 0.96 13.08 5.50
CA GLN A 121 1.98 12.10 5.18
C GLN A 121 1.93 11.73 3.69
N LYS A 122 3.08 11.80 3.02
CA LYS A 122 3.20 11.37 1.62
C LYS A 122 3.17 9.85 1.46
N ILE A 123 3.72 9.14 2.44
CA ILE A 123 3.87 7.69 2.46
C ILE A 123 3.28 7.17 3.76
N VAL A 124 2.40 6.19 3.65
CA VAL A 124 1.66 5.62 4.77
C VAL A 124 1.83 4.09 4.77
N ILE A 125 2.27 3.53 5.89
CA ILE A 125 2.33 2.09 6.11
C ILE A 125 1.35 1.78 7.25
N LYS A 126 0.33 0.99 6.96
CA LYS A 126 -0.74 0.61 7.90
C LYS A 126 -0.88 -0.90 7.99
#